data_AF-A0A364XZ83-F1
#
_entry.id   AF-A0A364XZ83-F1
#
_cell.length_a   1.000
_cell.length_b   1.000
_cell.length_c   1.000
_cell.angle_alpha   90.00
_cell.angle_beta   90.00
_cell.angle_gamma   90.00
#
_symmetry.space_group_name_H-M   'P 1'
#
loop_
_entity.id
_entity.type
_entity.pdbx_description
1 polymer ?
#
loop_
_entity_poly.entity_id
_entity_poly.type
_entity_poly.pdbx_seq_one_letter_code
_entity_poly.pdbx_strand_id
1 'polypeptide(L)'
;MAYTIIAKKAIGNSLYLEFFLSVLLNVAKQQIRIRYQKQLIKLGKHIRSVREAYGISQEQLAADAEIPYSSVNEIEAGKTNPTIASLMALADALEIPLKDLVGF
;
A
#
# COMPACT_ATOMS: atom_id res chain seq x y z
N MET A 1 18.97 -12.54 -23.57
CA MET A 1 19.25 -13.41 -24.73
C MET A 1 20.22 -14.56 -24.42
N ALA A 2 21.18 -14.43 -23.50
CA ALA A 2 22.15 -15.50 -23.20
C ALA A 2 21.59 -16.70 -22.41
N TYR A 3 20.51 -16.55 -21.64
CA TYR A 3 19.97 -17.64 -20.80
C TYR A 3 19.27 -18.76 -21.57
N THR A 4 18.74 -18.47 -22.76
CA THR A 4 17.95 -19.43 -23.54
C THR A 4 18.81 -20.56 -24.16
N ILE A 5 20.11 -20.31 -24.36
CA ILE A 5 21.01 -21.25 -25.04
C ILE A 5 21.53 -22.34 -24.09
N ILE A 6 21.66 -22.04 -22.79
CA ILE A 6 22.15 -22.99 -21.78
C ILE A 6 21.05 -24.04 -21.43
N ALA A 7 19.78 -23.68 -21.55
CA ALA A 7 18.64 -24.53 -21.18
C ALA A 7 18.44 -25.77 -22.08
N LYS A 8 18.89 -25.74 -23.35
CA LYS A 8 18.69 -26.87 -24.28
C LYS A 8 19.59 -28.09 -24.00
N LYS A 9 20.61 -27.98 -23.14
CA LYS A 9 21.50 -29.11 -22.78
C LYS A 9 21.10 -29.85 -21.49
N ALA A 10 20.05 -29.41 -20.80
CA ALA A 10 19.62 -29.97 -19.52
C ALA A 10 18.20 -30.57 -19.62
N ILE A 11 18.00 -31.53 -20.51
CA ILE A 11 16.81 -32.40 -20.45
C ILE A 11 17.04 -33.37 -19.29
N GLY A 12 16.70 -32.92 -18.08
CA GLY A 12 16.91 -33.68 -16.85
C GLY A 12 16.80 -32.89 -15.55
N ASN A 13 16.53 -31.57 -15.58
CA ASN A 13 16.56 -30.76 -14.35
C ASN A 13 15.32 -29.85 -14.16
N SER A 14 14.13 -30.43 -14.30
CA SER A 14 12.84 -29.77 -14.02
C SER A 14 12.82 -29.14 -12.62
N LEU A 15 13.38 -29.85 -11.61
CA LEU A 15 13.37 -29.41 -10.22
C LEU A 15 14.21 -28.14 -9.97
N TYR A 16 15.35 -27.98 -10.64
CA TYR A 16 16.19 -26.78 -10.50
C TYR A 16 15.56 -25.56 -11.19
N LEU A 17 14.90 -25.77 -12.34
CA LEU A 17 14.22 -24.69 -13.04
C LEU A 17 13.02 -24.19 -12.24
N GLU A 18 12.21 -25.11 -11.69
CA GLU A 18 11.09 -24.80 -10.79
C GLU A 18 11.54 -24.11 -9.51
N PHE A 19 12.62 -24.62 -8.87
CA PHE A 19 13.20 -23.99 -7.69
C PHE A 19 13.68 -22.56 -8.00
N PHE A 20 14.44 -22.38 -9.08
CA PHE A 20 14.95 -21.07 -9.47
C PHE A 20 13.82 -20.09 -9.84
N LEU A 21 12.81 -20.57 -10.59
CA LEU A 21 11.63 -19.77 -10.94
C LEU A 21 10.85 -19.36 -9.67
N SER A 22 10.71 -20.27 -8.70
CA SER A 22 10.04 -19.97 -7.42
C SER A 22 10.77 -18.87 -6.62
N VAL A 23 12.11 -18.91 -6.60
CA VAL A 23 12.93 -17.90 -5.92
C VAL A 23 12.78 -16.55 -6.61
N LEU A 24 12.87 -16.50 -7.95
CA LEU A 24 12.67 -15.26 -8.71
C LEU A 24 11.27 -14.67 -8.52
N LEU A 25 10.24 -15.51 -8.56
CA LEU A 25 8.85 -15.08 -8.32
C LEU A 25 8.67 -14.54 -6.89
N ASN A 26 9.28 -15.18 -5.88
CA ASN A 26 9.21 -14.70 -4.50
C ASN A 26 9.93 -13.36 -4.31
N VAL A 27 11.12 -13.19 -4.88
CA VAL A 27 11.84 -11.91 -4.83
C VAL A 27 11.03 -10.82 -5.53
N ALA A 28 10.47 -11.10 -6.72
CA ALA A 28 9.62 -10.14 -7.45
C ALA A 28 8.36 -9.77 -6.65
N LYS A 29 7.66 -10.74 -6.07
CA LYS A 29 6.49 -10.52 -5.19
C LYS A 29 6.85 -9.69 -3.96
N GLN A 30 8.00 -9.95 -3.34
CA GLN A 30 8.47 -9.19 -2.19
C GLN A 30 8.76 -7.73 -2.54
N GLN A 31 9.36 -7.48 -3.71
CA GLN A 31 9.58 -6.12 -4.21
C GLN A 31 8.26 -5.37 -4.45
N ILE A 32 7.25 -6.04 -5.01
CA ILE A 32 5.91 -5.48 -5.18
C ILE A 32 5.31 -5.12 -3.82
N ARG A 33 5.38 -6.03 -2.84
CA ARG A 33 4.88 -5.81 -1.48
C ARG A 33 5.57 -4.61 -0.80
N ILE A 34 6.89 -4.49 -0.94
CA ILE A 34 7.66 -3.37 -0.38
C ILE A 34 7.21 -2.04 -1.02
N ARG A 35 7.08 -2.00 -2.35
CA ARG A 35 6.60 -0.80 -3.05
C ARG A 35 5.19 -0.43 -2.62
N TYR A 36 4.30 -1.41 -2.50
CA TYR A 36 2.92 -1.20 -2.06
C TYR A 36 2.86 -0.64 -0.63
N GLN A 37 3.59 -1.25 0.31
CA GLN A 37 3.70 -0.78 1.69
C GLN A 37 4.22 0.66 1.77
N LYS A 38 5.19 0.99 0.91
CA LYS A 38 5.75 2.35 0.82
C LYS A 38 4.69 3.37 0.39
N GLN A 39 3.76 3.01 -0.50
CA GLN A 39 2.67 3.91 -0.90
C GLN A 39 1.65 4.11 0.22
N LEU A 40 1.28 3.04 0.94
CA LEU A 40 0.38 3.15 2.09
C LEU A 40 0.94 4.07 3.19
N ILE A 41 2.25 3.96 3.47
CA ILE A 41 2.91 4.84 4.44
C ILE A 41 2.90 6.31 3.98
N LYS A 42 3.09 6.57 2.68
CA LYS A 42 3.04 7.93 2.15
C LYS A 42 1.64 8.53 2.23
N LEU A 43 0.62 7.77 1.81
CA LEU A 43 -0.78 8.15 1.94
C LEU A 43 -1.14 8.46 3.40
N GLY A 44 -0.80 7.57 4.33
CA GLY A 44 -1.07 7.76 5.76
C GLY A 44 -0.42 9.02 6.33
N LYS A 45 0.84 9.29 5.98
CA LYS A 45 1.54 10.52 6.37
C LYS A 45 0.88 11.77 5.79
N HIS A 46 0.44 11.71 4.54
CA HIS A 46 -0.24 12.82 3.89
C HIS A 46 -1.58 13.13 4.57
N ILE A 47 -2.44 12.11 4.76
CA ILE A 47 -3.71 12.25 5.51
C ILE A 47 -3.46 12.87 6.88
N ARG A 48 -2.46 12.36 7.61
CA ARG A 48 -2.07 12.91 8.91
C ARG A 48 -1.69 14.39 8.83
N SER A 49 -0.92 14.78 7.83
CA SER A 49 -0.50 16.17 7.65
C SER A 49 -1.67 17.11 7.34
N VAL A 50 -2.63 16.64 6.52
CA VAL A 50 -3.87 17.38 6.22
C VAL A 50 -4.71 17.52 7.49
N ARG A 51 -4.89 16.43 8.26
CA ARG A 51 -5.60 16.46 9.54
C ARG A 51 -4.98 17.42 10.54
N GLU A 52 -3.66 17.36 10.70
CA GLU A 52 -2.93 18.25 11.63
C GLU A 52 -3.03 19.72 11.20
N ALA A 53 -3.03 20.00 9.89
CA ALA A 53 -3.26 21.35 9.35
C ALA A 53 -4.72 21.82 9.55
N TYR A 54 -5.68 20.89 9.49
CA TYR A 54 -7.10 21.15 9.78
C TYR A 54 -7.35 21.38 11.29
N GLY A 55 -6.47 20.90 12.16
CA GLY A 55 -6.47 21.20 13.59
C GLY A 55 -7.29 20.26 14.47
N ILE A 56 -7.61 19.05 13.99
CA ILE A 56 -8.43 18.06 14.72
C ILE A 56 -7.61 16.83 15.15
N SER A 57 -8.05 16.13 16.20
CA SER A 57 -7.41 14.87 16.63
C SER A 57 -7.82 13.69 15.74
N GLN A 58 -7.15 12.54 15.89
CA GLN A 58 -7.54 11.31 15.18
C GLN A 58 -8.93 10.81 15.63
N GLU A 59 -9.26 10.96 16.91
CA GLU A 59 -10.56 10.62 17.47
C GLU A 59 -11.66 11.51 16.88
N GLN A 60 -11.39 12.81 16.73
CA GLN A 60 -12.32 13.75 16.12
C GLN A 60 -12.52 13.42 14.63
N LEU A 61 -11.43 13.21 13.87
CA LEU A 61 -11.53 12.79 12.47
C LEU A 61 -12.32 11.49 12.30
N ALA A 62 -12.13 10.52 13.20
CA ALA A 62 -12.87 9.26 13.17
C ALA A 62 -14.37 9.48 13.40
N ALA A 63 -14.72 10.34 14.35
CA ALA A 63 -16.10 10.70 14.64
C ALA A 63 -16.76 11.42 13.45
N ASP A 64 -16.08 12.41 12.88
CA ASP A 64 -16.59 13.22 11.76
C ASP A 64 -16.70 12.40 10.45
N ALA A 65 -15.78 11.47 10.23
CA ALA A 65 -15.81 10.56 9.08
C ALA A 65 -16.71 9.33 9.31
N GLU A 66 -17.32 9.18 10.48
CA GLU A 66 -18.14 8.01 10.87
C GLU A 66 -17.44 6.66 10.65
N ILE A 67 -16.12 6.59 10.90
CA ILE A 67 -15.34 5.35 10.82
C ILE A 67 -14.67 5.01 12.16
N PRO A 68 -14.33 3.73 12.42
CA PRO A 68 -13.66 3.37 13.66
C PRO A 68 -12.35 4.13 13.84
N TYR A 69 -12.08 4.60 15.06
CA TYR A 69 -10.80 5.22 15.41
C TYR A 69 -9.58 4.34 15.05
N SER A 70 -9.70 3.03 15.25
CA SER A 70 -8.66 2.07 14.85
C SER A 70 -8.36 2.13 13.36
N SER A 71 -9.38 2.36 12.52
CA SER A 71 -9.20 2.53 11.08
C SER A 71 -8.41 3.80 10.77
N VAL A 72 -8.75 4.94 11.37
CA VAL A 72 -7.98 6.19 11.19
C VAL A 72 -6.52 6.01 11.61
N ASN A 73 -6.29 5.41 12.79
CA ASN A 73 -4.95 5.14 13.30
C ASN A 73 -4.14 4.23 12.36
N GLU A 74 -4.72 3.11 11.91
CA GLU A 74 -4.06 2.19 10.99
C GLU A 74 -3.79 2.81 9.62
N ILE A 75 -4.71 3.64 9.12
CA ILE A 75 -4.57 4.37 7.84
C ILE A 75 -3.43 5.37 7.94
N GLU A 76 -3.42 6.25 8.95
CA GLU A 76 -2.35 7.24 9.13
C GLU A 76 -0.98 6.58 9.37
N ALA A 77 -0.96 5.40 10.00
CA ALA A 77 0.25 4.61 10.18
C ALA A 77 0.66 3.80 8.92
N GLY A 78 -0.16 3.78 7.86
CA GLY A 78 0.06 2.99 6.64
C GLY A 78 0.02 1.48 6.87
N LYS A 79 -0.68 1.01 7.90
CA LYS A 79 -0.77 -0.41 8.30
C LYS A 79 -1.90 -1.16 7.60
N THR A 80 -2.87 -0.43 7.02
CA THR A 80 -4.01 -1.01 6.32
C THR A 80 -4.15 -0.43 4.92
N ASN A 81 -4.89 -1.14 4.06
CA ASN A 81 -5.32 -0.63 2.76
C ASN A 81 -6.73 -0.05 2.91
N PRO A 82 -6.90 1.28 2.98
CA PRO A 82 -8.21 1.88 3.08
C PRO A 82 -9.05 1.57 1.84
N THR A 83 -10.35 1.39 2.06
CA THR A 83 -11.29 1.34 0.93
C THR A 83 -11.48 2.74 0.34
N ILE A 84 -11.95 2.81 -0.91
CA ILE A 84 -12.34 4.10 -1.49
C ILE A 84 -13.41 4.80 -0.65
N ALA A 85 -14.37 4.05 -0.08
CA ALA A 85 -15.39 4.61 0.80
C ALA A 85 -14.79 5.27 2.05
N SER A 86 -13.80 4.62 2.68
CA SER A 86 -13.07 5.21 3.81
C SER A 86 -12.31 6.47 3.41
N LEU A 87 -11.68 6.49 2.24
CA LEU A 87 -10.97 7.68 1.75
C LEU A 87 -11.93 8.82 1.42
N MET A 88 -13.12 8.53 0.88
CA MET A 88 -14.16 9.53 0.65
C MET A 88 -14.65 10.12 1.97
N ALA A 89 -14.99 9.28 2.95
CA ALA A 89 -15.43 9.74 4.26
C ALA A 89 -14.38 10.62 4.97
N LEU A 90 -13.10 10.24 4.87
CA LEU A 90 -11.99 11.05 5.39
C LEU A 90 -11.84 12.39 4.65
N ALA A 91 -12.02 12.40 3.33
CA ALA A 91 -11.94 13.63 2.52
C ALA A 91 -13.09 14.59 2.87
N ASP A 92 -14.30 14.04 3.02
CA ASP A 92 -15.50 14.80 3.39
C ASP A 92 -15.35 15.40 4.80
N ALA A 93 -14.86 14.61 5.78
CA ALA A 93 -14.62 15.07 7.14
C ALA A 93 -13.49 16.12 7.26
N LEU A 94 -12.53 16.11 6.34
CA LEU A 94 -11.45 17.11 6.25
C LEU A 94 -11.80 18.29 5.35
N GLU A 95 -13.02 18.34 4.81
CA GLU A 95 -13.52 19.37 3.89
C GLU A 95 -12.62 19.60 2.67
N ILE A 96 -12.01 18.54 2.13
CA ILE A 96 -11.17 18.61 0.93
C ILE A 96 -11.62 17.67 -0.18
N PRO A 97 -11.36 17.99 -1.46
CA PRO A 97 -11.59 17.05 -2.54
C PRO A 97 -10.79 15.75 -2.38
N LEU A 98 -11.37 14.60 -2.70
CA LEU A 98 -10.69 13.30 -2.65
C LEU A 98 -9.35 13.30 -3.42
N LYS A 99 -9.28 13.99 -4.56
CA LYS A 99 -8.05 14.14 -5.36
C LYS A 99 -6.88 14.75 -4.58
N ASP A 100 -7.17 15.64 -3.64
CA ASP A 100 -6.18 16.34 -2.83
C ASP A 100 -5.79 15.46 -1.63
N LEU A 101 -6.71 14.63 -1.12
CA LEU A 101 -6.41 13.61 -0.12
C LEU A 101 -5.51 12.49 -0.68
N VAL A 102 -5.63 12.13 -1.96
CA VAL A 102 -4.80 11.06 -2.58
C VAL A 102 -3.60 11.59 -3.37
N GLY A 103 -3.35 12.90 -3.38
CA GLY A 103 -2.23 13.54 -4.06
C GLY A 103 -0.96 13.63 -3.23
N PHE A 104 -0.26 12.50 -3.03
CA PHE A 104 0.91 12.34 -2.12
C PHE A 104 2.19 11.79 -2.77
#